data_AF-A0A522AG28-F1
#
_entry.id   AF-A0A522AG28-F1
#
_cell.length_a   1.000
_cell.length_b   1.000
_cell.length_c   1.000
_cell.angle_alpha   90.00
_cell.angle_beta   90.00
_cell.angle_gamma   90.00
#
_symmetry.space_group_name_H-M   'P 1'
#
loop_
_entity.id
_entity.type
_entity.pdbx_description
1 polymer ?
#
loop_
_entity_poly.entity_id
_entity_poly.type
_entity_poly.pdbx_seq_one_letter_code
_entity_poly.pdbx_strand_id
1 'polypeptide(L)'
;MSVAKLVRYLFVVALAIALGAIQISPVLAADATSAPAGNGEFDGSTFKCLDYTNGLGDNASTKMQSVLGQLWMQGYLAGYYKGQGKLELSDDKADDQKLSSVMLQQCRQYPGSAILTVAQQAIGKDVYKIPSKTIADFSVASYTCGQQVDAKGGSAGDANKADLADLWSFAFIQGFKNATARDMVISVDNKSVLTGAIARSCGKNRDMTLLDMTALVADKVKLQ
;
A
#
# COMPACT_ATOMS: atom_id res chain seq x y z
N MET A 1 13.00 -40.41 -63.28
CA MET A 1 13.86 -40.14 -62.11
C MET A 1 14.15 -38.66 -62.09
N SER A 2 13.43 -37.91 -61.25
CA SER A 2 13.47 -36.45 -61.26
C SER A 2 12.94 -35.93 -59.92
N VAL A 3 13.67 -34.97 -59.34
CA VAL A 3 13.27 -33.96 -58.34
C VAL A 3 12.13 -34.36 -57.40
N ALA A 4 12.40 -35.26 -56.46
CA ALA A 4 11.48 -35.59 -55.36
C ALA A 4 12.29 -35.88 -54.09
N LYS A 5 12.93 -34.86 -53.51
CA LYS A 5 13.59 -34.92 -52.18
C LYS A 5 14.06 -33.52 -51.75
N LEU A 6 13.12 -32.60 -51.59
CA LEU A 6 13.22 -31.41 -50.74
C LEU A 6 11.88 -30.68 -50.94
N VAL A 7 11.18 -30.39 -49.84
CA VAL A 7 10.05 -29.44 -49.68
C VAL A 7 9.04 -30.07 -48.71
N ARG A 8 8.82 -29.36 -47.59
CA ARG A 8 7.71 -29.50 -46.62
C ARG A 8 7.78 -30.68 -45.63
N TYR A 9 8.70 -30.58 -44.67
CA TYR A 9 8.44 -31.06 -43.31
C TYR A 9 7.88 -29.89 -42.51
N LEU A 10 6.55 -29.77 -42.52
CA LEU A 10 5.76 -28.82 -41.76
C LEU A 10 4.45 -29.55 -41.40
N PHE A 11 4.07 -29.51 -40.12
CA PHE A 11 2.75 -29.86 -39.57
C PHE A 11 2.40 -31.37 -39.56
N VAL A 12 1.98 -32.06 -38.49
CA VAL A 12 1.57 -31.79 -37.09
C VAL A 12 1.87 -33.08 -36.31
N VAL A 13 2.59 -33.01 -35.18
CA VAL A 13 2.68 -34.12 -34.23
C VAL A 13 1.54 -34.00 -33.22
N ALA A 14 0.94 -35.16 -32.97
CA ALA A 14 -0.29 -35.38 -32.25
C ALA A 14 -0.26 -34.97 -30.76
N LEU A 15 -1.34 -34.30 -30.36
CA LEU A 15 -2.19 -34.56 -29.20
C LEU A 15 -1.63 -35.51 -28.12
N ALA A 16 -1.13 -34.92 -27.03
CA ALA A 16 -1.08 -35.56 -25.71
C ALA A 16 -1.42 -34.49 -24.66
N ILE A 17 -2.72 -34.38 -24.34
CA ILE A 17 -3.20 -33.57 -23.22
C ILE A 17 -2.93 -34.39 -21.96
N ALA A 18 -1.83 -34.06 -21.28
CA ALA A 18 -1.59 -34.52 -19.92
C ALA A 18 -2.57 -33.79 -18.99
N LEU A 19 -3.51 -34.56 -18.44
CA LEU A 19 -4.32 -34.20 -17.28
C LEU A 19 -3.39 -34.02 -16.06
N GLY A 20 -2.84 -32.81 -15.93
CA GLY A 20 -2.18 -32.32 -14.73
C GLY A 20 -3.16 -31.44 -13.96
N ALA A 21 -3.54 -31.89 -12.76
CA ALA A 21 -4.43 -31.20 -11.86
C ALA A 21 -3.99 -29.75 -11.61
N ILE A 22 -4.71 -28.79 -12.18
CA ILE A 22 -4.67 -27.41 -11.72
C ILE A 22 -5.54 -27.37 -10.46
N GLN A 23 -4.90 -27.54 -9.31
CA GLN A 23 -5.44 -27.08 -8.04
C GLN A 23 -5.56 -25.56 -8.14
N ILE A 24 -6.74 -25.08 -8.53
CA ILE A 24 -7.11 -23.69 -8.42
C ILE A 24 -7.25 -23.46 -6.92
N SER A 25 -6.16 -23.09 -6.25
CA SER A 25 -6.26 -22.57 -4.89
C SER A 25 -7.24 -21.40 -4.95
N PRO A 26 -8.35 -21.42 -4.19
CA PRO A 26 -9.11 -20.21 -4.01
C PRO A 26 -8.17 -19.19 -3.40
N VAL A 27 -7.95 -18.07 -4.10
CA VAL A 27 -7.46 -16.85 -3.46
C VAL A 27 -8.48 -16.59 -2.37
N LEU A 28 -8.07 -16.84 -1.12
CA LEU A 28 -8.78 -16.42 0.06
C LEU A 28 -9.00 -14.91 -0.11
N ALA A 29 -10.20 -14.54 -0.53
CA ALA A 29 -10.79 -13.30 -0.07
C ALA A 29 -10.74 -13.42 1.45
N ALA A 30 -9.73 -12.80 2.06
CA ALA A 30 -9.72 -12.60 3.47
C ALA A 30 -10.97 -11.77 3.73
N ASP A 31 -12.02 -12.43 4.25
CA ASP A 31 -13.11 -11.73 4.88
C ASP A 31 -12.47 -10.68 5.78
N ALA A 32 -12.71 -9.41 5.44
CA ALA A 32 -12.37 -8.29 6.28
C ALA A 32 -13.27 -8.38 7.51
N THR A 33 -12.99 -9.36 8.37
CA THR A 33 -13.56 -9.47 9.70
C THR A 33 -13.11 -8.22 10.44
N SER A 34 -14.08 -7.31 10.60
CA SER A 34 -14.19 -6.29 11.63
C SER A 34 -12.90 -6.10 12.41
N ALA A 35 -12.20 -5.01 12.10
CA ALA A 35 -11.08 -4.54 12.90
C ALA A 35 -11.48 -4.57 14.39
N PRO A 36 -10.69 -5.23 15.27
CA PRO A 36 -10.95 -5.12 16.69
C PRO A 36 -10.81 -3.65 17.08
N ALA A 37 -11.88 -3.12 17.68
CA ALA A 37 -11.96 -1.77 18.22
C ALA A 37 -10.97 -1.61 19.38
N GLY A 38 -9.69 -1.39 19.05
CA GLY A 38 -8.85 -0.56 19.89
C GLY A 38 -9.38 0.86 19.74
N ASN A 39 -9.83 1.48 20.83
CA ASN A 39 -10.48 2.79 20.86
C ASN A 39 -9.58 3.98 20.45
N GLY A 40 -8.53 3.75 19.65
CA GLY A 40 -7.59 4.76 19.19
C GLY A 40 -7.32 4.61 17.70
N GLU A 41 -7.16 5.76 17.03
CA GLU A 41 -6.75 5.82 15.64
C GLU A 41 -5.33 5.27 15.47
N PHE A 42 -5.07 4.52 14.39
CA PHE A 42 -3.74 3.96 14.15
C PHE A 42 -2.70 5.07 13.95
N ASP A 43 -1.62 5.04 14.73
CA ASP A 43 -0.55 6.02 14.70
C ASP A 43 0.82 5.35 14.46
N GLY A 44 1.36 5.53 13.26
CA GLY A 44 2.67 4.98 12.90
C GLY A 44 3.86 5.66 13.59
N SER A 45 3.67 6.83 14.21
CA SER A 45 4.72 7.51 14.99
C SER A 45 4.96 6.84 16.35
N THR A 46 3.98 6.10 16.86
CA THR A 46 4.05 5.41 18.15
C THR A 46 4.01 3.88 18.02
N PHE A 47 3.39 3.33 16.97
CA PHE A 47 3.30 1.89 16.72
C PHE A 47 4.67 1.23 16.57
N LYS A 48 4.97 0.23 17.40
CA LYS A 48 6.31 -0.37 17.51
C LYS A 48 6.53 -1.47 16.48
N CYS A 49 7.78 -1.60 16.05
CA CYS A 49 8.22 -2.70 15.20
C CYS A 49 8.03 -4.07 15.87
N LEU A 50 8.16 -4.17 17.19
CA LEU A 50 7.84 -5.40 17.92
C LEU A 50 6.38 -5.82 17.70
N ASP A 51 5.43 -4.88 17.85
CA ASP A 51 4.00 -5.13 17.68
C ASP A 51 3.67 -5.52 16.24
N TYR A 52 4.29 -4.84 15.27
CA TYR A 52 4.22 -5.22 13.86
C TYR A 52 4.68 -6.68 13.66
N THR A 53 5.86 -7.04 14.14
CA THR A 53 6.39 -8.40 13.90
C THR A 53 5.60 -9.49 14.60
N ASN A 54 5.06 -9.21 15.79
CA ASN A 54 4.25 -10.14 16.57
C ASN A 54 2.89 -10.40 15.90
N GLY A 55 2.32 -9.42 15.20
CA GLY A 55 1.04 -9.58 14.53
C GLY A 55 1.10 -10.24 13.15
N LEU A 56 2.28 -10.59 12.62
CA LEU A 56 2.39 -11.25 11.32
C LEU A 56 1.99 -12.74 11.33
N GLY A 57 1.81 -13.36 12.50
CA GLY A 57 1.37 -14.75 12.61
C GLY A 57 -0.08 -14.94 12.15
N ASP A 58 -0.40 -16.08 11.51
CA ASP A 58 -1.73 -16.34 10.95
C ASP A 58 -2.87 -16.24 11.97
N ASN A 59 -2.58 -16.61 13.23
CA ASN A 59 -3.50 -16.61 14.36
C ASN A 59 -3.20 -15.50 15.39
N ALA A 60 -2.41 -14.48 15.02
CA ALA A 60 -2.06 -13.41 15.94
C ALA A 60 -3.29 -12.52 16.23
N SER A 61 -3.56 -12.25 17.50
CA SER A 61 -4.65 -11.34 17.91
C SER A 61 -4.44 -9.89 17.44
N THR A 62 -3.20 -9.53 17.07
CA THR A 62 -2.81 -8.20 16.58
C THR A 62 -2.57 -8.14 15.07
N LYS A 63 -3.10 -9.13 14.33
CA LYS A 63 -2.91 -9.24 12.86
C LYS A 63 -3.37 -7.99 12.12
N MET A 64 -4.53 -7.45 12.48
CA MET A 64 -5.06 -6.24 11.87
C MET A 64 -4.13 -5.03 12.06
N GLN A 65 -3.57 -4.84 13.25
CA GLN A 65 -2.65 -3.74 13.54
C GLN A 65 -1.37 -3.85 12.69
N SER A 66 -0.93 -5.07 12.38
CA SER A 66 0.24 -5.28 11.51
C SER A 66 -0.07 -4.98 10.04
N VAL A 67 -1.28 -5.31 9.58
CA VAL A 67 -1.80 -4.87 8.28
C VAL A 67 -1.85 -3.34 8.23
N LEU A 68 -2.42 -2.68 9.23
CA LEU A 68 -2.44 -1.21 9.28
C LEU A 68 -1.02 -0.60 9.30
N GLY A 69 -0.08 -1.22 10.00
CA GLY A 69 1.33 -0.80 10.01
C GLY A 69 2.01 -0.92 8.64
N GLN A 70 1.76 -2.01 7.91
CA GLN A 70 2.27 -2.17 6.55
C GLN A 70 1.63 -1.17 5.58
N LEU A 71 0.32 -0.94 5.68
CA LEU A 71 -0.39 0.05 4.88
C LEU A 71 0.14 1.46 5.13
N TRP A 72 0.34 1.82 6.40
CA TRP A 72 0.90 3.10 6.82
C TRP A 72 2.32 3.27 6.27
N MET A 73 3.18 2.25 6.37
CA MET A 73 4.55 2.33 5.84
C MET A 73 4.59 2.46 4.32
N GLN A 74 3.72 1.76 3.59
CA GLN A 74 3.58 1.94 2.14
C GLN A 74 3.17 3.38 1.79
N GLY A 75 2.21 3.95 2.52
CA GLY A 75 1.81 5.35 2.35
C GLY A 75 2.95 6.31 2.64
N TYR A 76 3.62 6.16 3.77
CA TYR A 76 4.78 6.97 4.15
C TYR A 76 5.88 6.96 3.08
N LEU A 77 6.31 5.79 2.64
CA LEU A 77 7.38 5.68 1.66
C LEU A 77 6.95 6.25 0.30
N ALA A 78 5.70 6.05 -0.10
CA ALA A 78 5.17 6.66 -1.31
C ALA A 78 5.22 8.20 -1.27
N GLY A 79 4.82 8.77 -0.13
CA GLY A 79 4.91 10.21 0.11
C GLY A 79 6.34 10.71 0.09
N TYR A 80 7.22 10.04 0.83
CA TYR A 80 8.63 10.38 0.93
C TYR A 80 9.32 10.37 -0.45
N TYR A 81 9.10 9.33 -1.26
CA TYR A 81 9.66 9.26 -2.61
C TYR A 81 8.99 10.25 -3.57
N LYS A 82 7.69 10.53 -3.44
CA LYS A 82 7.02 11.58 -4.27
C LYS A 82 7.62 12.96 -3.97
N GLY A 83 7.82 13.30 -2.70
CA GLY A 83 8.43 14.56 -2.29
C GLY A 83 9.87 14.74 -2.81
N GLN A 84 10.55 13.63 -3.12
CA GLN A 84 11.87 13.62 -3.75
C GLN A 84 11.85 13.54 -5.29
N GLY A 85 10.68 13.39 -5.91
CA GLY A 85 10.55 13.15 -7.35
C GLY A 85 11.03 11.77 -7.80
N LYS A 86 11.03 10.78 -6.91
CA LYS A 86 11.55 9.41 -7.14
C LYS A 86 10.50 8.31 -6.98
N LEU A 87 9.21 8.66 -6.86
CA LEU A 87 8.16 7.67 -6.68
C LEU A 87 8.02 6.82 -7.95
N GLU A 88 8.21 5.51 -7.77
CA GLU A 88 7.88 4.49 -8.77
C GLU A 88 6.85 3.52 -8.19
N LEU A 89 5.84 3.19 -8.99
CA LEU A 89 4.83 2.19 -8.64
C LEU A 89 5.11 0.89 -9.39
N SER A 90 4.75 -0.26 -8.79
CA SER A 90 4.93 -1.58 -9.40
C SER A 90 3.75 -2.50 -9.14
N ASP A 91 3.33 -3.23 -10.17
CA ASP A 91 2.41 -4.37 -10.06
C ASP A 91 3.17 -5.71 -9.91
N ASP A 92 4.51 -5.69 -9.90
CA ASP A 92 5.32 -6.90 -9.73
C ASP A 92 5.31 -7.37 -8.27
N LYS A 93 4.86 -8.60 -8.07
CA LYS A 93 4.86 -9.26 -6.76
C LYS A 93 6.25 -9.36 -6.14
N ALA A 94 7.30 -9.45 -6.96
CA ALA A 94 8.67 -9.50 -6.46
C ALA A 94 9.08 -8.17 -5.79
N ASP A 95 8.62 -7.03 -6.31
CA ASP A 95 8.89 -5.71 -5.71
C ASP A 95 8.16 -5.56 -4.37
N ASP A 96 6.89 -6.01 -4.29
CA ASP A 96 6.13 -6.05 -3.04
C ASP A 96 6.80 -6.95 -1.98
N GLN A 97 7.16 -8.17 -2.37
CA GLN A 97 7.87 -9.11 -1.49
C GLN A 97 9.21 -8.55 -1.00
N LYS A 98 9.94 -7.84 -1.85
CA LYS A 98 11.19 -7.17 -1.48
C LYS A 98 10.94 -6.10 -0.44
N LEU A 99 9.97 -5.21 -0.65
CA LEU A 99 9.64 -4.16 0.31
C LEU A 99 9.17 -4.74 1.65
N SER A 100 8.27 -5.73 1.65
CA SER A 100 7.81 -6.40 2.86
C SER A 100 8.95 -7.12 3.59
N SER A 101 9.88 -7.74 2.86
CA SER A 101 11.05 -8.40 3.46
C SER A 101 11.98 -7.40 4.13
N VAL A 102 12.24 -6.25 3.48
CA VAL A 102 13.06 -5.18 4.06
C VAL A 102 12.37 -4.59 5.30
N MET A 103 11.07 -4.33 5.25
CA MET A 103 10.27 -3.89 6.41
C MET A 103 10.42 -4.86 7.58
N LEU A 104 10.21 -6.15 7.33
CA LEU A 104 10.34 -7.21 8.34
C LEU A 104 11.75 -7.26 8.92
N GLN A 105 12.78 -7.24 8.06
CA GLN A 105 14.17 -7.28 8.49
C GLN A 105 14.51 -6.08 9.38
N GLN A 106 14.16 -4.87 8.95
CA GLN A 106 14.46 -3.65 9.72
C GLN A 106 13.68 -3.60 11.03
N CYS A 107 12.42 -4.03 11.05
CA CYS A 107 11.66 -4.09 12.30
C CYS A 107 12.19 -5.15 13.28
N ARG A 108 12.70 -6.29 12.78
CA ARG A 108 13.38 -7.27 13.65
C ARG A 108 14.71 -6.75 14.19
N GLN A 109 15.41 -5.92 13.43
CA GLN A 109 16.65 -5.28 13.88
C GLN A 109 16.40 -4.19 14.93
N TYR A 110 15.27 -3.49 14.85
CA TYR A 110 14.93 -2.37 15.72
C TYR A 110 13.55 -2.55 16.39
N PRO A 111 13.35 -3.57 17.23
CA PRO A 111 12.03 -3.93 17.75
C PRO A 111 11.40 -2.83 18.64
N GLY A 112 12.23 -2.05 19.36
CA GLY A 112 11.75 -0.94 20.21
C GLY A 112 11.44 0.37 19.47
N SER A 113 11.80 0.46 18.19
CA SER A 113 11.57 1.66 17.37
C SER A 113 10.14 1.70 16.84
N ALA A 114 9.63 2.91 16.64
CA ALA A 114 8.37 3.11 15.93
C ALA A 114 8.55 2.85 14.43
N ILE A 115 7.46 2.43 13.77
CA ILE A 115 7.50 2.17 12.32
C ILE A 115 7.85 3.43 11.51
N LEU A 116 7.46 4.63 11.97
CA LEU A 116 7.90 5.90 11.37
C LEU A 116 9.43 6.02 11.37
N THR A 117 10.08 5.77 12.51
CA THR A 117 11.53 5.88 12.64
C THR A 117 12.23 4.90 11.70
N VAL A 118 11.73 3.67 11.61
CA VAL A 118 12.29 2.64 10.71
C VAL A 118 12.06 2.99 9.25
N ALA A 119 10.85 3.41 8.88
CA ALA A 119 10.54 3.84 7.52
C ALA A 119 11.43 5.01 7.07
N GLN A 120 11.66 5.99 7.94
CA GLN A 120 12.48 7.15 7.64
C GLN A 120 13.99 6.85 7.59
N GLN A 121 14.50 6.18 8.63
CA GLN A 121 15.94 6.10 8.89
C GLN A 121 16.58 4.82 8.37
N ALA A 122 15.81 3.75 8.19
CA ALA A 122 16.33 2.45 7.76
C ALA A 122 15.92 2.12 6.32
N ILE A 123 14.65 2.37 5.96
CA ILE A 123 14.12 1.98 4.65
C ILE A 123 14.26 3.11 3.63
N GLY A 124 13.84 4.34 3.98
CA GLY A 124 13.81 5.49 3.07
C GLY A 124 15.18 6.01 2.61
N LYS A 125 16.29 5.35 2.99
CA LYS A 125 17.63 5.61 2.45
C LYS A 125 17.79 5.12 1.02
N ASP A 126 17.15 4.00 0.68
CA ASP A 126 17.13 3.42 -0.65
C ASP A 126 15.75 3.63 -1.28
N VAL A 127 15.69 3.69 -2.61
CA VAL A 127 14.41 3.78 -3.32
C VAL A 127 13.90 2.38 -3.60
N TYR A 128 12.69 2.09 -3.10
CA TYR A 128 11.95 0.88 -3.39
C TYR A 128 10.72 1.25 -4.20
N LYS A 129 10.38 0.42 -5.19
CA LYS A 129 9.10 0.55 -5.89
C LYS A 129 7.97 0.26 -4.91
N ILE A 130 6.95 1.12 -4.92
CA ILE A 130 5.78 0.96 -4.06
C ILE A 130 4.74 0.11 -4.81
N PRO A 131 4.10 -0.88 -4.16
CA PRO A 131 3.03 -1.63 -4.78
C PRO A 131 1.90 -0.71 -5.30
N SER A 132 1.53 -0.87 -6.56
CA SER A 132 0.40 -0.18 -7.20
C SER A 132 -0.94 -0.56 -6.55
N LYS A 133 -1.00 -1.72 -5.90
CA LYS A 133 -2.13 -2.22 -5.11
C LYS A 133 -1.69 -2.38 -3.67
N THR A 134 -2.45 -1.81 -2.75
CA THR A 134 -2.18 -2.00 -1.33
C THR A 134 -2.70 -3.35 -0.86
N ILE A 135 -2.24 -3.77 0.32
CA ILE A 135 -2.77 -4.95 1.02
C ILE A 135 -4.25 -4.81 1.46
N ALA A 136 -4.81 -3.60 1.36
CA ALA A 136 -6.16 -3.23 1.75
C ALA A 136 -7.15 -3.20 0.56
N ASP A 137 -6.78 -3.84 -0.55
CA ASP A 137 -7.64 -4.02 -1.74
C ASP A 137 -8.11 -2.70 -2.38
N PHE A 138 -7.25 -1.69 -2.36
CA PHE A 138 -7.37 -0.51 -3.23
C PHE A 138 -6.07 -0.25 -4.00
N SER A 139 -6.21 0.21 -5.24
CA SER A 139 -5.06 0.52 -6.11
C SER A 139 -4.63 1.97 -5.94
N VAL A 140 -3.45 2.21 -5.39
CA VAL A 140 -2.88 3.57 -5.29
C VAL A 140 -2.77 4.24 -6.67
N ALA A 141 -2.45 3.45 -7.69
CA ALA A 141 -2.23 3.95 -9.04
C ALA A 141 -3.52 4.44 -9.73
N SER A 142 -4.67 3.79 -9.47
CA SER A 142 -5.90 4.03 -10.22
C SER A 142 -7.11 4.43 -9.37
N TYR A 143 -6.99 4.42 -8.03
CA TYR A 143 -8.10 4.78 -7.15
C TYR A 143 -8.36 6.28 -7.22
N THR A 144 -9.56 6.67 -7.65
CA THR A 144 -9.90 8.06 -7.94
C THR A 144 -10.55 8.77 -6.76
N CYS A 145 -10.53 10.10 -6.81
CA CYS A 145 -11.27 10.94 -5.89
C CYS A 145 -12.78 10.68 -5.92
N GLY A 146 -13.36 10.38 -7.08
CA GLY A 146 -14.76 9.99 -7.20
C GLY A 146 -15.04 8.69 -6.43
N GLN A 147 -14.18 7.69 -6.59
CA GLN A 147 -14.28 6.43 -5.86
C GLN A 147 -14.13 6.63 -4.34
N GLN A 148 -13.23 7.52 -3.89
CA GLN A 148 -13.09 7.84 -2.46
C GLN A 148 -14.35 8.52 -1.90
N VAL A 149 -14.92 9.49 -2.63
CA VAL A 149 -16.14 10.18 -2.20
C VAL A 149 -17.33 9.22 -2.11
N ASP A 150 -17.49 8.37 -3.12
CA ASP A 150 -18.60 7.42 -3.18
C ASP A 150 -18.44 6.34 -2.11
N ALA A 151 -17.21 5.87 -1.88
CA ALA A 151 -16.92 4.86 -0.87
C ALA A 151 -17.23 5.33 0.56
N LYS A 152 -16.96 6.61 0.88
CA LYS A 152 -17.30 7.20 2.19
C LYS A 152 -18.80 7.22 2.50
N GLY A 153 -19.64 7.31 1.47
CA GLY A 153 -21.10 7.27 1.62
C GLY A 153 -21.72 5.90 1.31
N GLY A 154 -20.89 4.89 1.03
CA GLY A 154 -21.31 3.59 0.51
C GLY A 154 -21.64 2.57 1.60
N SER A 155 -21.49 1.28 1.25
CA SER A 155 -21.68 0.18 2.19
C SER A 155 -20.61 0.19 3.28
N ALA A 156 -20.79 -0.60 4.36
CA ALA A 156 -19.77 -0.72 5.41
C ALA A 156 -18.40 -1.17 4.86
N GLY A 157 -18.39 -2.03 3.84
CA GLY A 157 -17.16 -2.45 3.16
C GLY A 157 -16.49 -1.31 2.40
N ASP A 158 -17.28 -0.49 1.71
CA ASP A 158 -16.76 0.67 0.98
C ASP A 158 -16.24 1.75 1.94
N ALA A 159 -16.97 2.02 3.03
CA ALA A 159 -16.53 2.96 4.06
C ALA A 159 -15.20 2.52 4.68
N ASN A 160 -15.06 1.23 5.00
CA ASN A 160 -13.80 0.67 5.49
C ASN A 160 -12.65 0.83 4.47
N LYS A 161 -12.91 0.62 3.18
CA LYS A 161 -11.93 0.89 2.13
C LYS A 161 -11.51 2.36 2.09
N ALA A 162 -12.47 3.28 2.24
CA ALA A 162 -12.19 4.70 2.29
C ALA A 162 -11.35 5.10 3.52
N ASP A 163 -11.60 4.48 4.68
CA ASP A 163 -10.83 4.69 5.91
C ASP A 163 -9.38 4.19 5.79
N LEU A 164 -9.17 3.07 5.10
CA LEU A 164 -7.83 2.55 4.78
C LEU A 164 -7.10 3.48 3.79
N ALA A 165 -7.81 3.99 2.78
CA ALA A 165 -7.26 4.99 1.86
C ALA A 165 -6.92 6.32 2.57
N ASP A 166 -7.71 6.73 3.56
CA ASP A 166 -7.44 7.89 4.42
C ASP A 166 -6.22 7.67 5.32
N LEU A 167 -6.06 6.47 5.89
CA LEU A 167 -4.85 6.09 6.66
C LEU A 167 -3.60 6.15 5.79
N TRP A 168 -3.67 5.55 4.60
CA TRP A 168 -2.58 5.60 3.63
C TRP A 168 -2.24 7.04 3.22
N SER A 169 -3.27 7.87 2.96
CA SER A 169 -3.08 9.27 2.56
C SER A 169 -2.49 10.13 3.67
N PHE A 170 -2.87 9.88 4.93
CA PHE A 170 -2.26 10.53 6.08
C PHE A 170 -0.77 10.19 6.19
N ALA A 171 -0.43 8.90 6.10
CA ALA A 171 0.96 8.46 6.11
C ALA A 171 1.75 9.04 4.93
N PHE A 172 1.14 9.13 3.74
CA PHE A 172 1.71 9.79 2.58
C PHE A 172 2.06 11.26 2.86
N ILE A 173 1.15 12.03 3.46
CA ILE A 173 1.43 13.44 3.79
C ILE A 173 2.62 13.54 4.75
N GLN A 174 2.66 12.68 5.78
CA GLN A 174 3.80 12.59 6.70
C GLN A 174 5.11 12.31 5.95
N GLY A 175 5.14 11.31 5.07
CA GLY A 175 6.32 10.99 4.28
C GLY A 175 6.75 12.13 3.34
N PHE A 176 5.78 12.73 2.65
CA PHE A 176 6.02 13.84 1.73
C PHE A 176 6.66 15.03 2.42
N LYS A 177 6.20 15.39 3.62
CA LYS A 177 6.81 16.46 4.42
C LYS A 177 8.18 16.09 4.93
N ASN A 178 8.41 14.83 5.32
CA ASN A 178 9.71 14.37 5.80
C ASN A 178 10.78 14.32 4.69
N ALA A 179 10.39 14.39 3.42
CA ALA A 179 11.32 14.55 2.30
C ALA A 179 12.15 15.84 2.41
N THR A 180 11.56 16.91 2.97
CA THR A 180 12.23 18.22 3.15
C THR A 180 12.41 18.63 4.62
N ALA A 181 11.62 18.07 5.54
CA ALA A 181 11.68 18.34 6.97
C ALA A 181 11.77 17.03 7.76
N ARG A 182 12.97 16.43 7.81
CA ARG A 182 13.16 15.04 8.28
C ARG A 182 12.59 14.77 9.67
N ASP A 183 12.72 15.71 10.61
CA ASP A 183 12.31 15.48 12.00
C ASP A 183 10.84 15.86 12.27
N MET A 184 10.09 16.22 11.23
CA MET A 184 8.67 16.53 11.37
C MET A 184 7.87 15.28 11.73
N VAL A 185 7.02 15.39 12.74
CA VAL A 185 6.02 14.39 13.11
C VAL A 185 4.65 15.07 13.11
N ILE A 186 3.75 14.58 12.28
CA ILE A 186 2.37 15.02 12.20
C ILE A 186 1.59 14.16 13.19
N SER A 187 1.05 14.80 14.24
CA SER A 187 0.17 14.09 15.18
C SER A 187 -0.98 13.40 14.45
N VAL A 188 -1.34 12.19 14.86
CA VAL A 188 -2.51 11.46 14.38
C VAL A 188 -3.81 12.26 14.57
N ASP A 189 -3.85 13.17 15.54
CA ASP A 189 -5.00 14.08 15.75
C ASP A 189 -5.29 14.97 14.54
N ASN A 190 -4.27 15.25 13.71
CA ASN A 190 -4.44 16.01 12.47
C ASN A 190 -4.98 15.16 11.31
N LYS A 191 -5.08 13.82 11.45
CA LYS A 191 -5.52 12.94 10.36
C LYS A 191 -6.90 13.35 9.85
N SER A 192 -7.87 13.59 10.74
CA SER A 192 -9.24 13.99 10.35
C SER A 192 -9.26 15.32 9.57
N VAL A 193 -8.42 16.28 9.96
CA VAL A 193 -8.30 17.58 9.29
C VAL A 193 -7.70 17.43 7.89
N LEU A 194 -6.62 16.66 7.77
CA LEU A 194 -5.90 16.41 6.51
C LEU A 194 -6.74 15.61 5.53
N THR A 195 -7.31 14.49 5.97
CA THR A 195 -8.19 13.63 5.16
C THR A 195 -9.51 14.34 4.82
N GLY A 196 -10.01 15.21 5.71
CA GLY A 196 -11.12 16.11 5.40
C GLY A 196 -10.80 17.12 4.29
N ALA A 197 -9.57 17.63 4.24
CA ALA A 197 -9.12 18.51 3.15
C ALA A 197 -9.03 17.76 1.81
N ILE A 198 -8.54 16.51 1.83
CA ILE A 198 -8.55 15.62 0.67
C ILE A 198 -10.00 15.38 0.21
N ALA A 199 -10.90 14.97 1.11
CA ALA A 199 -12.29 14.69 0.77
C ALA A 199 -13.01 15.89 0.13
N ARG A 200 -12.85 17.10 0.70
CA ARG A 200 -13.40 18.34 0.10
C ARG A 200 -12.84 18.62 -1.28
N SER A 201 -11.56 18.36 -1.50
CA SER A 201 -10.91 18.58 -2.79
C SER A 201 -11.32 17.53 -3.81
N CYS A 202 -11.44 16.27 -3.38
CA CYS A 202 -11.95 15.17 -4.20
C CYS A 202 -13.39 15.38 -4.68
N GLY A 203 -14.26 15.96 -3.84
CA GLY A 203 -15.63 16.32 -4.24
C GLY A 203 -15.70 17.26 -5.45
N LYS A 204 -14.63 18.02 -5.71
CA LYS A 204 -14.53 18.96 -6.84
C LYS A 204 -13.70 18.41 -8.02
N ASN A 205 -12.94 17.35 -7.82
CA ASN A 205 -11.96 16.82 -8.78
C ASN A 205 -12.10 15.31 -8.89
N ARG A 206 -13.30 14.82 -9.17
CA ARG A 206 -13.64 13.39 -9.07
C ARG A 206 -12.80 12.48 -9.97
N ASP A 207 -12.36 12.97 -11.12
CA ASP A 207 -11.56 12.19 -12.08
C ASP A 207 -10.07 12.13 -11.74
N MET A 208 -9.59 12.93 -10.77
CA MET A 208 -8.20 12.91 -10.33
C MET A 208 -7.93 11.64 -9.50
N THR A 209 -6.73 11.09 -9.58
CA THR A 209 -6.31 10.00 -8.70
C THR A 209 -6.23 10.52 -7.26
N LEU A 210 -6.54 9.64 -6.29
CA LEU A 210 -6.38 9.97 -4.88
C LEU A 210 -4.91 10.27 -4.55
N LEU A 211 -3.97 9.55 -5.17
CA LEU A 211 -2.53 9.79 -5.06
C LEU A 211 -2.17 11.25 -5.40
N ASP A 212 -2.58 11.74 -6.56
CA ASP A 212 -2.25 13.09 -7.00
C ASP A 212 -2.96 14.15 -6.16
N MET A 213 -4.22 13.90 -5.77
CA MET A 213 -4.93 14.79 -4.85
C MET A 213 -4.23 14.88 -3.49
N THR A 214 -3.81 13.74 -2.92
CA THR A 214 -3.08 13.69 -1.66
C THR A 214 -1.75 14.43 -1.77
N ALA A 215 -1.04 14.30 -2.89
CA ALA A 215 0.19 15.08 -3.14
C ALA A 215 -0.09 16.59 -3.21
N LEU A 216 -1.16 17.03 -3.87
CA LEU A 216 -1.55 18.45 -3.91
C LEU A 216 -1.89 19.00 -2.52
N VAL A 217 -2.57 18.21 -1.69
CA VAL A 217 -2.86 18.59 -0.29
C VAL A 217 -1.58 18.60 0.54
N ALA A 218 -0.71 17.61 0.38
CA ALA A 218 0.58 17.52 1.08
C ALA A 218 1.46 18.74 0.77
N ASP A 219 1.48 19.21 -0.48
CA ASP A 219 2.22 20.41 -0.89
C ASP A 219 1.65 21.67 -0.22
N LYS A 220 0.32 21.82 -0.22
CA LYS A 220 -0.37 23.04 0.23
C LYS A 220 -0.55 23.15 1.74
N VAL A 221 -0.59 22.04 2.46
CA VAL A 221 -0.86 22.08 3.90
C VAL A 221 0.30 22.69 4.66
N LYS A 222 -0.01 23.71 5.47
CA LYS A 222 0.91 24.28 6.44
C LYS A 222 0.71 23.55 7.76
N LEU A 223 1.72 22.82 8.17
CA LEU A 223 1.76 22.16 9.47
C LEU A 223 2.47 23.13 10.41
N GLN A 224 1.77 23.53 11.47
CA GLN A 224 2.30 24.43 12.50
C GLN A 224 3.09 23.62 13.51
#